data_AF-A0A9E8SHL2-F1
#
_entry.id   AF-A0A9E8SHL2-F1
#
_cell.length_a   1.000
_cell.length_b   1.000
_cell.length_c   1.000
_cell.angle_alpha   90.00
_cell.angle_beta   90.00
_cell.angle_gamma   90.00
#
_symmetry.space_group_name_H-M   'P 1'
#
loop_
_entity.id
_entity.type
_entity.pdbx_description
1 polymer ?
#
loop_
_entity_poly.entity_id
_entity_poly.type
_entity_poly.pdbx_seq_one_letter_code
_entity_poly.pdbx_strand_id
1 'polypeptide(L)'
;MNSICFMMSLVLANGPSLILVFHGTLNNLQFDNLRLNTSSNTRVYGDLNFKNLISKTTNDFEMQGVFSNLSSNYRDLKSLLPNVLGASIPSIFGKLGNFNINGTTKITTTKIDADLDILTQIGIARSNLSISNVNNIETATYKGKIIFDDFNIGKFLEDPNLGKISANLEVDGKGFKKENLSSRIKGDVYSINYNKYDYKNINVNGTYQQSVFNGALLVDDKNLKLDFNGLADFSKAINAFDFTANIEYLNLKALNFYNRDETSEFKGIVEMNMRGTSLDDAVGNISFNTTNYKNENDDYYFDDFQITSSFKDKERFITINSPRYH
;
A
#
# COMPACT_ATOMS: atom_id res chain seq x y z
N MET A 1 7.62 35.30 31.44
CA MET A 1 6.82 34.15 31.91
C MET A 1 5.47 34.67 32.36
N ASN A 2 4.47 34.69 31.48
CA ASN A 2 3.07 34.88 31.87
C ASN A 2 2.32 33.68 31.31
N SER A 3 2.10 32.65 32.13
CA SER A 3 1.16 31.58 31.82
C SER A 3 -0.23 32.16 31.97
N ILE A 4 -0.88 32.50 30.86
CA ILE A 4 -2.27 32.94 30.89
C ILE A 4 -3.13 31.69 30.75
N CYS A 5 -3.88 31.37 31.81
CA CYS A 5 -4.88 30.31 31.78
C CYS A 5 -6.20 30.96 31.36
N PHE A 6 -6.63 30.70 30.12
CA PHE A 6 -7.93 31.16 29.64
C PHE A 6 -8.91 29.99 29.72
N MET A 7 -9.73 29.96 30.76
CA MET A 7 -10.91 29.10 30.78
C MET A 7 -12.02 29.83 30.00
N MET A 8 -12.12 29.57 28.70
CA MET A 8 -13.13 30.19 27.85
C MET A 8 -14.22 29.17 27.53
N SER A 9 -15.34 29.23 28.25
CA SER A 9 -16.56 28.50 27.89
C SER A 9 -17.24 29.27 26.75
N LEU A 10 -16.96 28.90 25.50
CA LEU A 10 -17.64 29.48 24.35
C LEU A 10 -18.98 28.75 24.17
N VAL A 11 -20.07 29.35 24.68
CA VAL A 11 -21.43 28.92 24.32
C VAL A 11 -21.73 29.49 22.94
N LEU A 12 -21.59 28.67 21.89
CA LEU A 12 -22.09 29.03 20.56
C LEU A 12 -23.62 29.11 20.63
N ALA A 13 -24.18 30.19 20.09
CA ALA A 13 -25.57 30.60 20.31
C ALA A 13 -26.66 29.59 19.90
N ASN A 14 -26.34 28.43 19.32
CA ASN A 14 -27.26 27.33 19.00
C ASN A 14 -26.52 25.98 18.73
N GLY A 15 -25.85 25.37 19.71
CA GLY A 15 -25.15 24.07 19.54
C GLY A 15 -24.41 23.59 20.79
N PRO A 16 -23.89 22.33 20.82
CA PRO A 16 -23.41 21.68 22.06
C PRO A 16 -22.30 22.50 22.72
N SER A 17 -22.30 22.50 24.05
CA SER A 17 -21.34 23.17 24.90
C SER A 17 -19.90 22.79 24.53
N LEU A 18 -19.15 23.75 23.97
CA LEU A 18 -17.72 23.63 23.75
C LEU A 18 -17.01 23.86 25.09
N ILE A 19 -16.65 22.78 25.78
CA ILE A 19 -15.76 22.88 26.94
C ILE A 19 -14.33 22.83 26.40
N LEU A 20 -13.74 24.02 26.24
CA LEU A 20 -12.38 24.20 25.80
C LEU A 20 -11.54 24.64 27.01
N VAL A 21 -10.71 23.74 27.53
CA VAL A 21 -9.66 24.12 28.49
C VAL A 21 -8.36 24.22 27.70
N PHE A 22 -7.82 25.43 27.61
CA PHE A 22 -6.52 25.65 27.00
C PHE A 22 -5.68 26.58 27.87
N HIS A 23 -4.37 26.38 27.80
CA HIS A 23 -3.43 27.18 28.58
C HIS A 23 -2.11 27.38 27.81
N GLY A 24 -1.31 28.35 28.26
CA GLY A 24 -0.01 28.64 27.68
C GLY A 24 0.01 29.93 26.84
N THR A 25 0.89 29.97 25.84
CA THR A 25 1.10 31.13 24.95
C THR A 25 0.85 30.74 23.50
N LEU A 26 0.73 31.70 22.59
CA LEU A 26 0.61 31.38 21.16
C LEU A 26 1.84 30.62 20.59
N ASN A 27 2.98 30.70 21.27
CA ASN A 27 4.19 29.93 20.94
C ASN A 27 4.24 28.54 21.59
N ASN A 28 3.33 28.24 22.53
CA ASN A 28 3.19 26.96 23.23
C ASN A 28 1.77 26.88 23.80
N LEU A 29 0.83 26.46 22.96
CA LEU A 29 -0.61 26.41 23.22
C LEU A 29 -1.02 24.97 23.49
N GLN A 30 -1.53 24.73 24.69
CA GLN A 30 -1.87 23.40 25.18
C GLN A 30 -3.38 23.28 25.39
N PHE A 31 -3.94 22.16 24.96
CA PHE A 31 -5.32 21.76 25.18
C PHE A 31 -5.32 20.42 25.91
N ASP A 32 -5.84 20.40 27.13
CA ASP A 32 -5.99 19.18 27.92
C ASP A 32 -7.44 18.71 27.86
N ASN A 33 -7.66 17.43 27.58
CA ASN A 33 -8.99 16.82 27.46
C ASN A 33 -9.91 17.63 26.53
N LEU A 34 -9.37 18.05 25.38
CA LEU A 34 -10.10 18.77 24.35
C LEU A 34 -11.35 17.97 23.98
N ARG A 35 -12.50 18.62 23.94
CA ARG A 35 -13.74 18.07 23.38
C ARG A 35 -14.30 19.01 22.35
N LEU A 36 -13.74 18.95 21.14
CA LEU A 36 -14.22 19.74 20.00
C LEU A 36 -15.22 18.92 19.18
N ASN A 37 -16.41 19.48 19.01
CA ASN A 37 -17.41 19.02 18.05
C ASN A 37 -17.71 20.17 17.10
N THR A 38 -17.46 19.99 15.81
CA THR A 38 -17.80 21.00 14.81
C THR A 38 -19.26 20.88 14.39
N SER A 39 -19.76 21.86 13.65
CA SER A 39 -21.07 21.76 12.97
C SER A 39 -21.05 20.77 11.80
N SER A 40 -19.86 20.44 11.30
CA SER A 40 -19.63 19.30 10.40
C SER A 40 -19.52 17.99 11.19
N ASN A 41 -19.20 16.87 10.52
CA ASN A 41 -19.07 15.58 11.18
C ASN A 41 -17.68 15.36 11.84
N THR A 42 -16.98 16.45 12.19
CA THR A 42 -15.65 16.38 12.80
C THR A 42 -15.73 16.44 14.31
N ARG A 43 -15.08 15.46 14.97
CA ARG A 43 -14.91 15.40 16.41
C ARG A 43 -13.42 15.23 16.71
N VAL A 44 -12.89 16.04 17.63
CA VAL A 44 -11.49 15.98 18.06
C VAL A 44 -11.45 15.90 19.58
N TYR A 45 -11.20 14.70 20.08
CA TYR A 45 -11.09 14.40 21.49
C TYR A 45 -9.67 13.95 21.84
N GLY A 46 -9.05 14.61 22.83
CA GLY A 46 -7.69 14.27 23.24
C GLY A 46 -6.88 15.45 23.76
N ASP A 47 -5.58 15.23 23.90
CA ASP A 47 -4.63 16.26 24.35
C ASP A 47 -3.83 16.76 23.16
N LEU A 48 -3.78 18.08 22.97
CA LEU A 48 -3.07 18.71 21.86
C LEU A 48 -2.09 19.75 22.38
N ASN A 49 -0.89 19.77 21.84
CA ASN A 49 0.09 20.81 22.09
C ASN A 49 0.62 21.35 20.76
N PHE A 50 0.46 22.65 20.56
CA PHE A 50 0.99 23.37 19.41
C PHE A 50 2.09 24.31 19.85
N LYS A 51 3.26 24.22 19.22
CA LYS A 51 4.32 25.21 19.37
C LYS A 51 4.47 26.00 18.08
N ASN A 52 4.75 27.30 18.25
CA ASN A 52 5.03 28.21 17.14
C ASN A 52 3.92 28.27 16.08
N LEU A 53 2.65 28.15 16.51
CA LEU A 53 1.48 28.09 15.62
C LEU A 53 1.36 29.31 14.69
N ILE A 54 1.84 30.47 15.14
CA ILE A 54 1.81 31.76 14.41
C ILE A 54 3.21 32.33 14.15
N SER A 55 4.26 31.53 14.31
CA SER A 55 5.63 32.01 14.16
C SER A 55 5.89 32.44 12.72
N LYS A 56 6.69 33.50 12.57
CA LYS A 56 7.20 33.97 11.28
C LYS A 56 8.51 33.28 10.89
N THR A 57 9.12 32.55 11.83
CA THR A 57 10.34 31.78 11.57
C THR A 57 9.96 30.58 10.70
N THR A 58 10.73 30.33 9.66
CA THR A 58 10.49 29.17 8.79
C THR A 58 10.86 27.89 9.53
N ASN A 59 10.05 26.85 9.36
CA ASN A 59 10.32 25.48 9.84
C ASN A 59 10.37 25.25 11.36
N ASP A 60 9.71 26.08 12.17
CA ASP A 60 9.71 25.93 13.64
C ASP A 60 8.39 25.42 14.24
N PHE A 61 7.37 25.18 13.41
CA PHE A 61 6.09 24.61 13.83
C PHE A 61 6.25 23.18 14.35
N GLU A 62 5.62 22.90 15.50
CA GLU A 62 5.48 21.56 16.07
C GLU A 62 4.05 21.37 16.59
N MET A 63 3.46 20.22 16.32
CA MET A 63 2.22 19.74 16.91
C MET A 63 2.46 18.37 17.53
N GLN A 64 2.02 18.18 18.76
CA GLN A 64 1.88 16.87 19.39
C GLN A 64 0.41 16.63 19.66
N GLY A 65 -0.08 15.44 19.35
CA GLY A 65 -1.46 15.05 19.59
C GLY A 65 -1.55 13.66 20.18
N VAL A 66 -2.37 13.53 21.21
CA VAL A 66 -2.81 12.25 21.78
C VAL A 66 -4.32 12.19 21.57
N PHE A 67 -4.76 11.46 20.56
CA PHE A 67 -6.17 11.37 20.19
C PHE A 67 -6.82 10.16 20.86
N SER A 68 -7.85 10.42 21.65
CA SER A 68 -8.79 9.39 22.13
C SER A 68 -9.96 9.17 21.17
N ASN A 69 -10.25 10.18 20.33
CA ASN A 69 -11.17 10.08 19.20
C ASN A 69 -10.98 11.25 18.24
N LEU A 70 -10.44 11.00 17.05
CA LEU A 70 -10.49 11.95 15.93
C LEU A 70 -11.40 11.37 14.85
N SER A 71 -12.66 11.79 14.83
CA SER A 71 -13.64 11.40 13.81
C SER A 71 -13.71 12.48 12.75
N SER A 72 -13.51 12.16 11.47
CA SER A 72 -13.68 13.13 10.38
C SER A 72 -13.82 12.45 9.02
N ASN A 73 -13.75 13.23 7.96
CA ASN A 73 -13.51 12.78 6.59
C ASN A 73 -12.54 13.75 5.90
N TYR A 74 -12.03 13.38 4.72
CA TYR A 74 -11.07 14.19 3.97
C TYR A 74 -11.55 15.63 3.72
N ARG A 75 -12.82 15.83 3.36
CA ARG A 75 -13.35 17.17 3.06
C ARG A 75 -13.40 18.03 4.31
N ASP A 76 -13.98 17.50 5.38
CA ASP A 76 -14.17 18.25 6.62
C ASP A 76 -12.82 18.57 7.28
N LEU A 77 -11.87 17.62 7.30
CA LEU A 77 -10.53 17.86 7.84
C LEU A 77 -9.76 18.92 7.03
N LYS A 78 -9.89 18.88 5.69
CA LYS A 78 -9.30 19.88 4.80
C LYS A 78 -9.91 21.27 5.01
N SER A 79 -11.22 21.35 5.22
CA SER A 79 -11.93 22.60 5.50
C SER A 79 -11.68 23.17 6.90
N LEU A 80 -11.36 22.33 7.88
CA LEU A 80 -11.06 22.77 9.25
C LEU A 80 -9.74 23.53 9.33
N LEU A 81 -8.75 23.10 8.56
CA LEU A 81 -7.39 23.64 8.58
C LEU A 81 -6.88 23.91 7.15
N PRO A 82 -7.54 24.79 6.38
CA PRO A 82 -7.23 24.95 4.95
C PRO A 82 -5.80 25.45 4.71
N ASN A 83 -5.28 26.29 5.62
CA ASN A 83 -3.94 26.87 5.53
C ASN A 83 -2.83 26.00 6.14
N VAL A 84 -3.20 24.91 6.85
CA VAL A 84 -2.23 24.00 7.51
C VAL A 84 -2.21 22.64 6.83
N LEU A 85 -3.39 22.09 6.52
CA LEU A 85 -3.58 20.74 5.98
C LEU A 85 -4.01 20.74 4.51
N GLY A 86 -4.56 21.85 3.99
CA GLY A 86 -5.31 21.83 2.74
C GLY A 86 -4.53 21.51 1.47
N ALA A 87 -3.28 21.98 1.36
CA ALA A 87 -2.38 21.64 0.26
C ALA A 87 -1.55 20.37 0.52
N SER A 88 -1.45 19.95 1.79
CA SER A 88 -0.50 18.93 2.22
C SER A 88 -1.11 17.52 2.35
N ILE A 89 -2.45 17.39 2.36
CA ILE A 89 -3.11 16.08 2.40
C ILE A 89 -3.37 15.58 0.96
N PRO A 90 -2.76 14.45 0.54
CA PRO A 90 -3.06 13.77 -0.72
C PRO A 90 -4.56 13.49 -0.91
N SER A 91 -5.07 13.75 -2.11
CA SER A 91 -6.48 13.52 -2.47
C SER A 91 -6.91 12.04 -2.34
N ILE A 92 -5.97 11.11 -2.41
CA ILE A 92 -6.20 9.67 -2.25
C ILE A 92 -6.80 9.33 -0.87
N PHE A 93 -6.51 10.13 0.17
CA PHE A 93 -7.13 9.94 1.49
C PHE A 93 -8.64 10.19 1.48
N GLY A 94 -9.18 10.84 0.45
CA GLY A 94 -10.62 10.91 0.20
C GLY A 94 -11.29 9.53 0.02
N LYS A 95 -10.53 8.50 -0.38
CA LYS A 95 -11.03 7.13 -0.56
C LYS A 95 -11.30 6.42 0.77
N LEU A 96 -10.71 6.88 1.87
CA LEU A 96 -10.96 6.33 3.21
C LEU A 96 -12.39 6.59 3.68
N GLY A 97 -13.06 7.59 3.11
CA GLY A 97 -14.40 8.01 3.53
C GLY A 97 -14.38 8.64 4.92
N ASN A 98 -15.41 8.36 5.71
CA ASN A 98 -15.40 8.69 7.14
C ASN A 98 -14.39 7.80 7.87
N PHE A 99 -13.63 8.41 8.76
CA PHE A 99 -12.65 7.71 9.58
C PHE A 99 -12.72 8.12 11.04
N ASN A 100 -12.26 7.22 11.90
CA ASN A 100 -11.99 7.46 13.31
C ASN A 100 -10.54 7.09 13.59
N ILE A 101 -9.82 7.98 14.27
CA ILE A 101 -8.41 7.82 14.60
C ILE A 101 -8.24 7.85 16.12
N ASN A 102 -7.51 6.88 16.64
CA ASN A 102 -6.99 6.86 18.00
C ASN A 102 -5.47 6.71 17.95
N GLY A 103 -4.76 7.27 18.92
CA GLY A 103 -3.31 7.12 19.04
C GLY A 103 -2.58 8.45 19.08
N THR A 104 -1.29 8.43 18.76
CA THR A 104 -0.41 9.59 18.94
C THR A 104 0.22 10.06 17.64
N THR A 105 0.45 11.35 17.54
CA THR A 105 1.22 11.93 16.44
C THR A 105 2.12 13.05 16.93
N LYS A 106 3.26 13.18 16.28
CA LYS A 106 4.14 14.34 16.38
C LYS A 106 4.42 14.84 14.97
N ILE A 107 4.00 16.07 14.70
CA ILE A 107 4.14 16.71 13.40
C ILE A 107 5.04 17.92 13.56
N THR A 108 6.06 18.03 12.72
CA THR A 108 6.85 19.25 12.52
C THR A 108 6.73 19.66 11.05
N THR A 109 7.37 20.75 10.67
CA THR A 109 7.41 21.15 9.25
C THR A 109 8.12 20.16 8.34
N THR A 110 8.98 19.29 8.89
CA THR A 110 9.78 18.33 8.12
C THR A 110 9.54 16.88 8.51
N LYS A 111 8.87 16.59 9.62
CA LYS A 111 8.69 15.22 10.11
C LYS A 111 7.26 14.95 10.59
N ILE A 112 6.76 13.75 10.35
CA ILE A 112 5.53 13.22 10.91
C ILE A 112 5.85 11.87 11.53
N ASP A 113 5.73 11.75 12.85
CA ASP A 113 5.65 10.48 13.55
C ASP A 113 4.18 10.19 13.86
N ALA A 114 3.69 9.02 13.49
CA ALA A 114 2.29 8.63 13.63
C ALA A 114 2.19 7.18 14.12
N ASP A 115 1.68 7.02 15.34
CA ASP A 115 1.29 5.73 15.92
C ASP A 115 -0.22 5.73 16.10
N LEU A 116 -0.94 5.27 15.07
CA LEU A 116 -2.37 5.51 14.89
C LEU A 116 -3.12 4.21 14.58
N ASP A 117 -4.25 4.02 15.25
CA ASP A 117 -5.32 3.11 14.88
C ASP A 117 -6.38 3.89 14.10
N ILE A 118 -6.61 3.50 12.85
CA ILE A 118 -7.49 4.21 11.91
C ILE A 118 -8.60 3.26 11.46
N LEU A 119 -9.81 3.48 11.97
CA LEU A 119 -11.01 2.81 11.49
C LEU A 119 -11.61 3.65 10.35
N THR A 120 -11.71 3.09 9.15
CA THR A 120 -12.23 3.79 7.96
C THR A 120 -13.49 3.10 7.42
N GLN A 121 -14.19 3.75 6.48
CA GLN A 121 -15.30 3.11 5.75
C GLN A 121 -14.85 1.96 4.85
N ILE A 122 -13.55 1.87 4.56
CA ILE A 122 -12.98 0.83 3.73
C ILE A 122 -12.17 -0.18 4.53
N GLY A 123 -12.29 -0.22 5.87
CA GLY A 123 -11.61 -1.18 6.75
C GLY A 123 -10.63 -0.52 7.71
N ILE A 124 -9.82 -1.32 8.39
CA ILE A 124 -8.93 -0.85 9.46
C ILE A 124 -7.49 -0.75 8.94
N ALA A 125 -6.83 0.35 9.28
CA ALA A 125 -5.39 0.53 9.11
C ALA A 125 -4.77 0.92 10.45
N ARG A 126 -3.72 0.23 10.89
CA ARG A 126 -2.89 0.64 12.02
C ARG A 126 -1.52 1.00 11.49
N SER A 127 -0.96 2.11 11.93
CA SER A 127 0.34 2.57 11.45
C SER A 127 1.23 2.93 12.61
N ASN A 128 2.47 2.46 12.60
CA ASN A 128 3.58 3.05 13.33
C ASN A 128 4.59 3.54 12.28
N LEU A 129 4.43 4.78 11.85
CA LEU A 129 5.08 5.33 10.67
C LEU A 129 5.80 6.65 11.02
N SER A 130 7.07 6.74 10.61
CA SER A 130 7.84 7.98 10.61
C SER A 130 8.04 8.43 9.17
N ILE A 131 7.61 9.64 8.84
CA ILE A 131 7.82 10.30 7.57
C ILE A 131 8.74 11.52 7.80
N SER A 132 9.80 11.65 7.03
CA SER A 132 10.75 12.78 7.08
C SER A 132 10.77 13.51 5.74
N ASN A 133 11.23 14.75 5.73
CA ASN A 133 11.20 15.67 4.59
C ASN A 133 9.80 15.86 3.98
N VAL A 134 8.75 15.91 4.82
CA VAL A 134 7.35 16.03 4.36
C VAL A 134 7.05 17.34 3.61
N ASN A 135 7.91 18.34 3.79
CA ASN A 135 7.87 19.59 3.04
C ASN A 135 8.28 19.46 1.57
N ASN A 136 8.85 18.32 1.16
CA ASN A 136 9.15 18.01 -0.24
C ASN A 136 8.77 16.56 -0.57
N ILE A 137 7.63 16.39 -1.25
CA ILE A 137 7.07 15.09 -1.62
C ILE A 137 8.00 14.21 -2.49
N GLU A 138 8.99 14.81 -3.16
CA GLU A 138 9.96 14.10 -4.00
C GLU A 138 11.12 13.52 -3.20
N THR A 139 11.49 14.16 -2.08
CA THR A 139 12.58 13.72 -1.20
C THR A 139 12.10 13.15 0.13
N ALA A 140 10.78 13.19 0.37
CA ALA A 140 10.15 12.62 1.54
C ALA A 140 10.55 11.16 1.71
N THR A 141 10.93 10.76 2.92
CA THR A 141 11.22 9.37 3.26
C THR A 141 10.19 8.87 4.25
N TYR A 142 9.87 7.59 4.21
CA TYR A 142 8.93 6.97 5.13
C TYR A 142 9.47 5.63 5.58
N LYS A 143 9.29 5.32 6.86
CA LYS A 143 9.72 4.06 7.44
C LYS A 143 8.78 3.67 8.57
N GLY A 144 8.37 2.42 8.60
CA GLY A 144 7.50 1.95 9.66
C GLY A 144 6.76 0.66 9.37
N LYS A 145 5.77 0.40 10.22
CA LYS A 145 4.87 -0.75 10.13
C LYS A 145 3.47 -0.28 9.78
N ILE A 146 2.82 -0.99 8.90
CA ILE A 146 1.42 -0.79 8.51
C ILE A 146 0.72 -2.13 8.63
N ILE A 147 -0.36 -2.15 9.40
CA ILE A 147 -1.23 -3.29 9.58
C ILE A 147 -2.56 -2.97 8.91
N PHE A 148 -3.02 -3.84 8.05
CA PHE A 148 -4.35 -3.80 7.46
C PHE A 148 -5.19 -4.92 8.01
N ASP A 149 -6.45 -4.62 8.33
CA ASP A 149 -7.44 -5.60 8.75
C ASP A 149 -8.74 -5.33 8.00
N ASP A 150 -9.09 -6.27 7.11
CA ASP A 150 -10.23 -6.21 6.20
C ASP A 150 -10.28 -4.91 5.37
N PHE A 151 -9.10 -4.37 5.02
CA PHE A 151 -8.96 -3.09 4.34
C PHE A 151 -9.14 -3.24 2.83
N ASN A 152 -10.03 -2.48 2.21
CA ASN A 152 -10.30 -2.52 0.78
C ASN A 152 -9.25 -1.72 0.00
N ILE A 153 -8.09 -2.36 -0.24
CA ILE A 153 -6.99 -1.78 -1.00
C ILE A 153 -7.37 -1.52 -2.46
N GLY A 154 -8.28 -2.30 -3.04
CA GLY A 154 -8.80 -2.05 -4.39
C GLY A 154 -9.55 -0.73 -4.51
N LYS A 155 -10.41 -0.39 -3.53
CA LYS A 155 -11.05 0.93 -3.46
C LYS A 155 -10.05 2.06 -3.21
N PHE A 156 -9.01 1.81 -2.43
CA PHE A 156 -7.99 2.80 -2.13
C PHE A 156 -7.11 3.12 -3.33
N LEU A 157 -6.68 2.09 -4.08
CA LEU A 157 -5.81 2.21 -5.27
C LEU A 157 -6.59 2.37 -6.58
N GLU A 158 -7.92 2.28 -6.54
CA GLU A 158 -8.81 2.31 -7.70
C GLU A 158 -8.55 1.18 -8.72
N ASP A 159 -8.17 0.00 -8.22
CA ASP A 159 -7.99 -1.19 -9.03
C ASP A 159 -9.16 -2.17 -8.82
N PRO A 160 -9.98 -2.43 -9.85
CA PRO A 160 -11.12 -3.34 -9.76
C PRO A 160 -10.73 -4.82 -9.63
N ASN A 161 -9.47 -5.18 -9.92
CA ASN A 161 -8.98 -6.55 -9.74
C ASN A 161 -8.56 -6.82 -8.30
N LEU A 162 -8.32 -5.77 -7.51
CA LEU A 162 -8.00 -5.86 -6.10
C LEU A 162 -9.27 -5.68 -5.26
N GLY A 163 -9.34 -6.42 -4.15
CA GLY A 163 -10.41 -6.29 -3.17
C GLY A 163 -9.85 -5.91 -1.80
N LYS A 164 -10.20 -6.71 -0.79
CA LYS A 164 -9.76 -6.49 0.58
C LYS A 164 -8.42 -7.18 0.86
N ILE A 165 -7.65 -6.62 1.79
CA ILE A 165 -6.38 -7.13 2.28
C ILE A 165 -6.37 -7.12 3.82
N SER A 166 -5.80 -8.18 4.38
CA SER A 166 -5.36 -8.24 5.78
C SER A 166 -3.88 -8.60 5.79
N ALA A 167 -3.04 -7.71 6.32
CA ALA A 167 -1.58 -7.84 6.20
C ALA A 167 -0.83 -7.09 7.30
N ASN A 168 0.38 -7.55 7.61
CA ASN A 168 1.37 -6.87 8.44
C ASN A 168 2.59 -6.55 7.58
N LEU A 169 2.80 -5.28 7.25
CA LEU A 169 3.82 -4.83 6.32
C LEU A 169 4.80 -3.88 6.99
N GLU A 170 6.09 -4.11 6.78
CA GLU A 170 7.16 -3.16 7.02
C GLU A 170 7.50 -2.44 5.72
N VAL A 171 7.53 -1.11 5.77
CA VAL A 171 7.84 -0.25 4.63
C VAL A 171 9.06 0.62 4.96
N ASP A 172 9.95 0.79 3.98
CA ASP A 172 11.10 1.70 4.04
C ASP A 172 11.29 2.28 2.64
N GLY A 173 11.03 3.57 2.47
CA GLY A 173 11.02 4.17 1.15
C GLY A 173 11.22 5.68 1.11
N LYS A 174 11.28 6.18 -0.12
CA LYS A 174 11.56 7.55 -0.50
C LYS A 174 10.73 7.93 -1.72
N GLY A 175 10.20 9.14 -1.70
CA GLY A 175 9.42 9.75 -2.76
C GLY A 175 8.00 9.18 -2.84
N PHE A 176 7.03 10.02 -3.19
CA PHE A 176 5.64 9.58 -3.45
C PHE A 176 5.23 9.72 -4.92
N LYS A 177 6.15 10.14 -5.80
CA LYS A 177 5.93 10.21 -7.25
C LYS A 177 6.65 9.07 -7.93
N LYS A 178 6.06 8.51 -9.00
CA LYS A 178 6.58 7.34 -9.72
C LYS A 178 8.05 7.49 -10.11
N GLU A 179 8.48 8.68 -10.52
CA GLU A 179 9.84 8.95 -11.01
C GLU A 179 10.90 8.85 -9.90
N ASN A 180 10.52 9.18 -8.66
CA ASN A 180 11.42 9.24 -7.50
C ASN A 180 11.13 8.15 -6.46
N LEU A 181 10.11 7.33 -6.70
CA LEU A 181 9.67 6.28 -5.80
C LEU A 181 10.74 5.21 -5.70
N SER A 182 11.26 5.04 -4.49
CA SER A 182 12.10 3.92 -4.10
C SER A 182 11.53 3.35 -2.82
N SER A 183 11.16 2.07 -2.82
CA SER A 183 10.51 1.43 -1.67
C SER A 183 10.97 0.01 -1.49
N ARG A 184 11.15 -0.38 -0.23
CA ARG A 184 11.19 -1.76 0.20
C ARG A 184 9.94 -2.06 0.99
N ILE A 185 9.33 -3.20 0.69
CA ILE A 185 8.17 -3.74 1.39
C ILE A 185 8.53 -5.16 1.81
N LYS A 186 8.29 -5.50 3.06
CA LYS A 186 8.38 -6.89 3.54
C LYS A 186 7.30 -7.19 4.55
N GLY A 187 6.84 -8.42 4.63
CA GLY A 187 5.91 -8.83 5.67
C GLY A 187 4.98 -9.96 5.24
N ASP A 188 3.91 -10.12 6.01
CA ASP A 188 2.96 -11.21 5.85
C ASP A 188 1.62 -10.65 5.39
N VAL A 189 1.09 -11.21 4.31
CA VAL A 189 -0.26 -10.98 3.83
C VAL A 189 -1.09 -12.21 4.20
N TYR A 190 -1.94 -12.05 5.20
CA TYR A 190 -2.81 -13.12 5.70
C TYR A 190 -3.91 -13.44 4.71
N SER A 191 -4.47 -12.40 4.09
CA SER A 191 -5.40 -12.56 2.98
C SER A 191 -5.34 -11.37 2.03
N ILE A 192 -5.53 -11.61 0.74
CA ILE A 192 -5.73 -10.58 -0.27
C ILE A 192 -6.68 -11.09 -1.34
N ASN A 193 -7.73 -10.31 -1.61
CA ASN A 193 -8.60 -10.57 -2.73
C ASN A 193 -7.98 -10.01 -4.01
N TYR A 194 -7.66 -10.91 -4.95
CA TYR A 194 -7.19 -10.56 -6.28
C TYR A 194 -7.88 -11.45 -7.31
N ASN A 195 -8.27 -10.88 -8.45
CA ASN A 195 -8.95 -11.63 -9.52
C ASN A 195 -10.12 -12.49 -9.00
N LYS A 196 -10.95 -11.92 -8.10
CA LYS A 196 -12.11 -12.57 -7.47
C LYS A 196 -11.77 -13.83 -6.65
N TYR A 197 -10.52 -14.05 -6.28
CA TYR A 197 -10.07 -15.10 -5.39
C TYR A 197 -9.40 -14.50 -4.14
N ASP A 198 -9.65 -15.08 -2.97
CA ASP A 198 -9.05 -14.66 -1.69
C ASP A 198 -7.81 -15.50 -1.41
N TYR A 199 -6.64 -15.02 -1.81
CA TYR A 199 -5.36 -15.66 -1.59
C TYR A 199 -4.94 -15.53 -0.13
N LYS A 200 -4.34 -16.57 0.42
CA LYS A 200 -3.93 -16.62 1.84
C LYS A 200 -2.46 -16.96 2.03
N ASN A 201 -1.95 -16.62 3.21
CA ASN A 201 -0.61 -16.99 3.70
C ASN A 201 0.51 -16.68 2.69
N ILE A 202 0.66 -15.40 2.37
CA ILE A 202 1.72 -14.93 1.47
C ILE A 202 2.76 -14.19 2.29
N ASN A 203 4.00 -14.64 2.26
CA ASN A 203 5.14 -13.83 2.67
C ASN A 203 5.65 -13.04 1.46
N VAL A 204 5.84 -11.73 1.63
CA VAL A 204 6.32 -10.83 0.60
C VAL A 204 7.61 -10.16 1.03
N ASN A 205 8.57 -10.07 0.12
CA ASN A 205 9.75 -9.24 0.25
C ASN A 205 10.10 -8.65 -1.11
N GLY A 206 9.89 -7.35 -1.27
CA GLY A 206 10.03 -6.68 -2.55
C GLY A 206 10.68 -5.33 -2.44
N THR A 207 11.32 -4.93 -3.53
CA THR A 207 11.87 -3.60 -3.73
C THR A 207 11.37 -3.03 -5.05
N TYR A 208 11.13 -1.73 -5.05
CA TYR A 208 10.85 -0.95 -6.23
C TYR A 208 11.81 0.22 -6.26
N GLN A 209 12.56 0.41 -7.35
CA GLN A 209 13.47 1.55 -7.51
C GLN A 209 13.69 1.82 -8.99
N GLN A 210 13.60 3.09 -9.40
CA GLN A 210 13.87 3.50 -10.79
C GLN A 210 13.07 2.68 -11.82
N SER A 211 11.79 2.44 -11.53
CA SER A 211 10.91 1.60 -12.36
C SER A 211 11.29 0.12 -12.45
N VAL A 212 12.20 -0.37 -11.59
CA VAL A 212 12.54 -1.79 -11.46
C VAL A 212 11.88 -2.36 -10.22
N PHE A 213 11.05 -3.38 -10.39
CA PHE A 213 10.55 -4.23 -9.33
C PHE A 213 11.48 -5.45 -9.18
N ASN A 214 11.85 -5.80 -7.95
CA ASN A 214 12.53 -7.05 -7.63
C ASN A 214 11.93 -7.60 -6.35
N GLY A 215 11.36 -8.80 -6.39
CA GLY A 215 10.65 -9.36 -5.26
C GLY A 215 10.66 -10.87 -5.19
N ALA A 216 10.52 -11.35 -3.96
CA ALA A 216 10.28 -12.72 -3.59
C ALA A 216 8.89 -12.87 -2.97
N LEU A 217 8.19 -13.95 -3.31
CA LEU A 217 6.92 -14.35 -2.72
C LEU A 217 7.00 -15.80 -2.30
N LEU A 218 6.57 -16.10 -1.08
CA LEU A 218 6.30 -17.46 -0.64
C LEU A 218 4.81 -17.55 -0.33
N VAL A 219 4.09 -18.41 -1.04
CA VAL A 219 2.63 -18.56 -0.94
C VAL A 219 2.30 -19.97 -0.47
N ASP A 220 1.51 -20.07 0.60
CA ASP A 220 0.93 -21.33 1.09
C ASP A 220 -0.61 -21.22 1.13
N ASP A 221 -1.20 -21.13 -0.06
CA ASP A 221 -2.64 -21.11 -0.28
C ASP A 221 -3.13 -22.48 -0.77
N LYS A 222 -4.39 -22.80 -0.46
CA LYS A 222 -5.01 -24.08 -0.87
C LYS A 222 -4.97 -24.33 -2.38
N ASN A 223 -4.95 -23.28 -3.21
CA ASN A 223 -4.95 -23.35 -4.67
C ASN A 223 -3.66 -22.82 -5.29
N LEU A 224 -2.69 -22.40 -4.47
CA LEU A 224 -1.39 -21.89 -4.91
C LEU A 224 -0.33 -22.14 -3.84
N LYS A 225 0.60 -23.03 -4.12
CA LYS A 225 1.84 -23.21 -3.37
C LYS A 225 3.02 -22.83 -4.26
N LEU A 226 3.63 -21.70 -3.95
CA LEU A 226 4.58 -21.02 -4.83
C LEU A 226 5.75 -20.44 -4.04
N ASP A 227 6.97 -20.73 -4.48
CA ASP A 227 8.17 -19.95 -4.17
C ASP A 227 8.59 -19.20 -5.44
N PHE A 228 8.44 -17.89 -5.43
CA PHE A 228 8.69 -17.01 -6.56
C PHE A 228 9.82 -16.05 -6.25
N ASN A 229 10.73 -15.88 -7.19
CA ASN A 229 11.75 -14.83 -7.17
C ASN A 229 11.80 -14.19 -8.55
N GLY A 230 11.63 -12.88 -8.63
CA GLY A 230 11.56 -12.24 -9.94
C GLY A 230 11.81 -10.75 -9.96
N LEU A 231 12.25 -10.29 -11.13
CA LEU A 231 12.52 -8.92 -11.49
C LEU A 231 11.65 -8.52 -12.69
N ALA A 232 11.08 -7.33 -12.61
CA ALA A 232 10.41 -6.68 -13.73
C ALA A 232 10.97 -5.25 -13.88
N ASP A 233 11.62 -4.98 -14.99
CA ASP A 233 12.22 -3.70 -15.33
C ASP A 233 11.32 -2.95 -16.32
N PHE A 234 10.71 -1.86 -15.83
CA PHE A 234 9.86 -0.93 -16.59
C PHE A 234 10.58 0.39 -16.89
N SER A 235 11.91 0.45 -16.77
CA SER A 235 12.71 1.66 -16.98
C SER A 235 12.87 2.03 -18.46
N LYS A 236 12.56 1.10 -19.37
CA LYS A 236 12.71 1.24 -20.82
C LYS A 236 11.35 1.10 -21.52
N ALA A 237 11.30 1.51 -22.79
CA ALA A 237 10.10 1.36 -23.62
C ALA A 237 9.69 -0.11 -23.84
N ILE A 238 10.67 -1.00 -23.89
CA ILE A 238 10.49 -2.45 -23.90
C ILE A 238 10.81 -2.95 -22.49
N ASN A 239 9.82 -3.51 -21.80
CA ASN A 239 10.00 -4.04 -20.45
C ASN A 239 10.86 -5.31 -20.47
N ALA A 240 11.55 -5.59 -19.38
CA ALA A 240 12.26 -6.86 -19.18
C ALA A 240 11.72 -7.60 -17.96
N PHE A 241 11.61 -8.91 -18.07
CA PHE A 241 11.12 -9.82 -17.04
C PHE A 241 12.11 -10.97 -16.88
N ASP A 242 12.54 -11.19 -15.65
CA ASP A 242 13.44 -12.29 -15.29
C ASP A 242 12.92 -12.90 -13.99
N PHE A 243 12.42 -14.13 -14.03
CA PHE A 243 11.91 -14.77 -12.82
C PHE A 243 12.08 -16.28 -12.81
N THR A 244 12.07 -16.82 -11.59
CA THR A 244 11.94 -18.24 -11.30
C THR A 244 10.73 -18.46 -10.39
N ALA A 245 9.84 -19.37 -10.79
CA ALA A 245 8.65 -19.76 -10.05
C ALA A 245 8.70 -21.26 -9.80
N ASN A 246 8.93 -21.68 -8.56
CA ASN A 246 8.80 -23.07 -8.13
C ASN A 246 7.37 -23.29 -7.62
N ILE A 247 6.58 -24.01 -8.41
CA ILE A 247 5.15 -24.22 -8.17
C ILE A 247 4.95 -25.67 -7.72
N GLU A 248 4.68 -25.86 -6.44
CA GLU A 248 4.34 -27.18 -5.89
C GLU A 248 2.90 -27.57 -6.26
N TYR A 249 1.99 -26.58 -6.29
CA TYR A 249 0.60 -26.74 -6.70
C TYR A 249 0.01 -25.41 -7.17
N LEU A 250 -0.71 -25.43 -8.29
CA LEU A 250 -1.44 -24.28 -8.82
C LEU A 250 -2.73 -24.76 -9.47
N ASN A 251 -3.88 -24.27 -9.01
CA ASN A 251 -5.18 -24.54 -9.62
C ASN A 251 -5.66 -23.31 -10.41
N LEU A 252 -5.33 -23.25 -11.70
CA LEU A 252 -5.61 -22.10 -12.57
C LEU A 252 -7.09 -21.77 -12.67
N LYS A 253 -7.96 -22.77 -12.59
CA LYS A 253 -9.41 -22.59 -12.60
C LYS A 253 -9.90 -21.95 -11.31
N ALA A 254 -9.51 -22.51 -10.17
CA ALA A 254 -9.94 -22.00 -8.87
C ALA A 254 -9.45 -20.56 -8.60
N LEU A 255 -8.31 -20.19 -9.18
CA LEU A 255 -7.75 -18.83 -9.15
C LEU A 255 -8.30 -17.90 -10.25
N ASN A 256 -9.28 -18.35 -11.04
CA ASN A 256 -9.92 -17.63 -12.14
C ASN A 256 -8.97 -17.20 -13.28
N PHE A 257 -7.83 -17.87 -13.48
CA PHE A 257 -6.94 -17.62 -14.61
C PHE A 257 -7.33 -18.42 -15.86
N TYR A 258 -7.96 -19.59 -15.70
CA TYR A 258 -8.36 -20.43 -16.81
C TYR A 258 -9.67 -21.19 -16.54
N ASN A 259 -10.75 -20.76 -17.19
CA ASN A 259 -12.12 -21.21 -16.91
C ASN A 259 -12.75 -22.07 -18.03
N ARG A 260 -11.97 -22.46 -19.04
CA ARG A 260 -12.48 -23.25 -20.17
C ARG A 260 -12.67 -24.72 -19.82
N ASP A 261 -11.74 -25.24 -19.03
CA ASP A 261 -11.61 -26.65 -18.67
C ASP A 261 -12.34 -26.92 -17.33
N GLU A 262 -12.71 -28.18 -17.07
CA GLU A 262 -13.34 -28.55 -15.80
C GLU A 262 -12.35 -28.52 -14.64
N THR A 263 -11.09 -28.83 -14.94
CA THR A 263 -9.94 -28.80 -14.04
C THR A 263 -8.72 -28.26 -14.80
N SER A 264 -7.84 -27.53 -14.11
CA SER A 264 -6.60 -27.01 -14.70
C SER A 264 -5.58 -26.84 -13.58
N GLU A 265 -4.80 -27.89 -13.37
CA GLU A 265 -3.81 -27.97 -12.31
C GLU A 265 -2.40 -27.98 -12.90
N PHE A 266 -1.49 -27.22 -12.30
CA PHE A 266 -0.10 -27.10 -12.74
C PHE A 266 0.86 -27.30 -11.57
N LYS A 267 1.96 -27.98 -11.84
CA LYS A 267 3.12 -28.13 -10.96
C LYS A 267 4.38 -28.07 -11.81
N GLY A 268 5.44 -27.45 -11.32
CA GLY A 268 6.73 -27.42 -12.00
C GLY A 268 7.57 -26.21 -11.64
N ILE A 269 8.77 -26.14 -12.22
CA ILE A 269 9.66 -24.99 -12.10
C ILE A 269 9.60 -24.22 -13.42
N VAL A 270 9.22 -22.95 -13.35
CA VAL A 270 9.15 -22.05 -14.51
C VAL A 270 10.25 -21.00 -14.39
N GLU A 271 11.09 -20.90 -15.40
CA GLU A 271 12.11 -19.87 -15.53
C GLU A 271 11.80 -19.01 -16.74
N MET A 272 11.70 -17.69 -16.55
CA MET A 272 11.42 -16.75 -17.61
C MET A 272 12.58 -15.76 -17.75
N ASN A 273 13.05 -15.55 -18.97
CA ASN A 273 13.87 -14.41 -19.34
C ASN A 273 13.31 -13.82 -20.63
N MET A 274 12.51 -12.77 -20.50
CA MET A 274 11.74 -12.20 -21.60
C MET A 274 11.88 -10.68 -21.63
N ARG A 275 11.77 -10.12 -22.82
CA ARG A 275 11.59 -8.69 -23.07
C ARG A 275 10.35 -8.48 -23.91
N GLY A 276 9.55 -7.49 -23.59
CA GLY A 276 8.31 -7.19 -24.31
C GLY A 276 7.39 -6.31 -23.49
N THR A 277 6.61 -5.48 -24.14
CA THR A 277 5.57 -4.67 -23.50
C THR A 277 4.17 -5.22 -23.82
N SER A 278 4.04 -6.06 -24.84
CA SER A 278 2.85 -6.82 -25.18
C SER A 278 3.21 -8.25 -25.59
N LEU A 279 2.19 -9.07 -25.89
CA LEU A 279 2.44 -10.39 -26.48
C LEU A 279 3.05 -10.29 -27.88
N ASP A 280 2.83 -9.18 -28.59
CA ASP A 280 3.22 -9.00 -29.99
C ASP A 280 4.70 -8.64 -30.17
N ASP A 281 5.34 -8.06 -29.17
CA ASP A 281 6.76 -7.68 -29.18
C ASP A 281 7.62 -8.56 -28.25
N ALA A 282 7.03 -9.60 -27.67
CA ALA A 282 7.67 -10.49 -26.72
C ALA A 282 8.80 -11.33 -27.34
N VAL A 283 10.00 -11.22 -26.80
CA VAL A 283 11.24 -11.91 -27.21
C VAL A 283 11.94 -12.48 -26.00
N GLY A 284 12.45 -13.70 -26.11
CA GLY A 284 13.18 -14.37 -25.04
C GLY A 284 12.76 -15.82 -24.88
N ASN A 285 12.96 -16.36 -23.68
CA ASN A 285 12.73 -17.76 -23.37
C ASN A 285 11.88 -17.93 -22.11
N ILE A 286 11.09 -18.99 -22.13
CA ILE A 286 10.42 -19.55 -20.95
C ILE A 286 10.78 -21.03 -20.91
N SER A 287 11.40 -21.47 -19.82
CA SER A 287 11.77 -22.87 -19.59
C SER A 287 10.89 -23.45 -18.50
N PHE A 288 10.51 -24.70 -18.68
CA PHE A 288 9.65 -25.47 -17.78
C PHE A 288 10.38 -26.76 -17.45
N ASN A 289 10.56 -27.04 -16.16
CA ASN A 289 11.25 -28.24 -15.68
C ASN A 289 10.37 -29.02 -14.70
N THR A 290 10.42 -30.36 -14.75
CA THR A 290 9.63 -31.28 -13.92
C THR A 290 8.16 -30.86 -13.85
N THR A 291 7.58 -30.65 -15.03
CA THR A 291 6.26 -30.07 -15.19
C THR A 291 5.19 -31.14 -15.25
N ASN A 292 4.11 -30.93 -14.51
CA ASN A 292 2.90 -31.72 -14.57
C ASN A 292 1.72 -30.79 -14.81
N TYR A 293 0.98 -31.00 -15.90
CA TYR A 293 -0.24 -30.27 -16.20
C TYR A 293 -1.40 -31.24 -16.32
N LYS A 294 -2.47 -31.00 -15.56
CA LYS A 294 -3.64 -31.86 -15.55
C LYS A 294 -4.89 -31.07 -15.93
N ASN A 295 -5.63 -31.59 -16.90
CA ASN A 295 -6.95 -31.07 -17.30
C ASN A 295 -8.03 -32.18 -17.22
N GLU A 296 -9.24 -31.93 -17.76
CA GLU A 296 -10.31 -32.94 -17.71
C GLU A 296 -10.05 -34.19 -18.54
N ASN A 297 -9.08 -34.13 -19.46
CA ASN A 297 -8.83 -35.19 -20.43
C ASN A 297 -7.70 -36.10 -19.96
N ASP A 298 -6.60 -35.54 -19.46
CA ASP A 298 -5.43 -36.31 -19.07
C ASP A 298 -4.50 -35.58 -18.09
N ASP A 299 -3.47 -36.30 -17.64
CA ASP A 299 -2.33 -35.79 -16.90
C ASP A 299 -1.07 -35.81 -17.78
N TYR A 300 -0.49 -34.65 -18.04
CA TYR A 300 0.62 -34.45 -18.97
C TYR A 300 1.90 -34.13 -18.22
N TYR A 301 2.86 -35.05 -18.28
CA TYR A 301 4.16 -34.90 -17.64
C TYR A 301 5.26 -34.55 -18.64
N PHE A 302 6.11 -33.59 -18.28
CA PHE A 302 7.25 -33.15 -19.07
C PHE A 302 8.49 -33.02 -18.18
N ASP A 303 9.58 -33.69 -18.54
CA ASP A 303 10.86 -33.53 -17.85
C ASP A 303 11.39 -32.10 -18.01
N ASP A 304 11.48 -31.65 -19.26
CA ASP A 304 11.88 -30.31 -19.61
C ASP A 304 11.30 -29.89 -20.97
N PHE A 305 10.83 -28.65 -21.07
CA PHE A 305 10.55 -28.02 -22.35
C PHE A 305 10.81 -26.51 -22.29
N GLN A 306 11.16 -25.93 -23.44
CA GLN A 306 11.45 -24.52 -23.57
C GLN A 306 10.65 -23.91 -24.72
N ILE A 307 10.09 -22.74 -24.46
CA ILE A 307 9.44 -21.89 -25.46
C ILE A 307 10.36 -20.69 -25.72
N THR A 308 10.77 -20.51 -26.96
CA THR A 308 11.57 -19.36 -27.41
C THR A 308 10.75 -18.52 -28.37
N SER A 309 10.67 -17.22 -28.10
CA SER A 309 10.09 -16.22 -29.01
C SER A 309 11.20 -15.34 -29.57
N SER A 310 11.30 -15.24 -30.89
CA SER A 310 12.31 -14.42 -31.57
C SER A 310 11.74 -13.76 -32.82
N PHE A 311 12.43 -12.74 -33.31
CA PHE A 311 12.10 -12.10 -34.59
C PHE A 311 13.27 -12.25 -35.55
N LYS A 312 12.95 -12.58 -36.80
CA LYS A 312 13.84 -12.43 -37.94
C LYS A 312 13.13 -11.51 -38.93
N ASP A 313 13.71 -10.35 -39.18
CA ASP A 313 13.08 -9.25 -39.91
C ASP A 313 11.75 -8.81 -39.26
N LYS A 314 10.62 -9.03 -39.94
CA LYS A 314 9.26 -8.73 -39.43
C LYS A 314 8.47 -9.99 -39.07
N GLU A 315 9.07 -11.16 -39.21
CA GLU A 315 8.43 -12.43 -38.94
C GLU A 315 8.79 -12.92 -37.53
N ARG A 316 7.76 -13.37 -36.80
CA ARG A 316 7.91 -13.96 -35.47
C ARG A 316 8.13 -15.46 -35.59
N PHE A 317 9.13 -15.95 -34.88
CA PHE A 317 9.43 -17.36 -34.73
C PHE A 317 9.16 -17.77 -33.29
N ILE A 318 8.22 -18.69 -33.09
CA ILE A 318 7.97 -19.34 -31.81
C ILE A 318 8.45 -20.78 -31.95
N THR A 319 9.45 -21.16 -31.16
CA THR A 319 10.01 -22.51 -31.15
C THR A 319 9.71 -23.16 -29.82
N ILE A 320 9.19 -24.39 -29.87
CA ILE A 320 8.97 -25.23 -28.70
C ILE A 320 9.94 -26.39 -28.83
N ASN A 321 10.84 -26.53 -27.85
CA ASN A 321 11.77 -27.63 -27.77
C ASN A 321 11.44 -28.48 -26.54
N SER A 322 11.21 -29.78 -26.74
CA SER A 322 10.92 -30.75 -25.68
C SER A 322 11.85 -31.95 -25.87
N PRO A 323 13.06 -31.93 -25.31
CA PRO A 323 14.08 -32.96 -25.51
C PRO A 323 13.65 -34.34 -24.99
N ARG A 324 12.76 -34.41 -24.00
CA ARG A 324 12.29 -35.66 -23.39
C ARG A 324 10.78 -35.58 -23.13
N TYR A 325 10.04 -36.48 -23.76
CA TYR A 325 8.61 -36.70 -23.57
C TYR A 325 8.40 -38.19 -23.30
N HIS A 326 7.59 -38.55 -22.30
CA HIS A 326 7.31 -39.94 -21.93
C HIS A 326 5.82 -40.24 -22.00
#